data_AF-A0A9E3YSW8-F1
#
_entry.id   AF-A0A9E3YSW8-F1
#
_cell.length_a   1.000
_cell.length_b   1.000
_cell.length_c   1.000
_cell.angle_alpha   90.00
_cell.angle_beta   90.00
_cell.angle_gamma   90.00
#
_symmetry.space_group_name_H-M   'P 1'
#
loop_
_entity.id
_entity.type
_entity.pdbx_description
1 polymer ?
#
loop_
_entity_poly.entity_id
_entity_poly.type
_entity_poly.pdbx_seq_one_letter_code
_entity_poly.pdbx_strand_id
1 'polypeptide(L)'
;MDARQITRLVEHALLAQLQRQPAAADASRVEVNAGALDSRLAFTGCAEPIRVAADLDHLQARVNARVSCAAPSPWAIYVPVELRVFRPVPVAVRELQRGETLT
;
A
#
# COMPACT_ATOMS: atom_id res chain seq x y z
N MET A 1 11.40 14.88 -12.13
CA MET A 1 10.67 13.82 -11.42
C MET A 1 9.28 13.76 -12.01
N ASP A 2 8.85 12.60 -12.50
CA ASP A 2 7.56 12.43 -13.16
C ASP A 2 6.54 11.66 -12.29
N ALA A 3 5.28 11.66 -12.72
CA ALA A 3 4.19 10.94 -12.07
C ALA A 3 4.45 9.42 -11.91
N ARG A 4 5.12 8.78 -12.89
CA ARG A 4 5.43 7.34 -12.86
C ARG A 4 6.57 6.99 -11.91
N GLN A 5 7.47 7.92 -11.66
CA GLN A 5 8.53 7.79 -10.66
C GLN A 5 7.93 7.88 -9.26
N ILE A 6 6.96 8.78 -9.04
CA ILE A 6 6.23 8.88 -7.77
C ILE A 6 5.44 7.60 -7.48
N THR A 7 4.65 7.09 -8.44
CA THR A 7 3.85 5.87 -8.18
C THR A 7 4.73 4.69 -7.80
N ARG A 8 5.83 4.45 -8.54
CA ARG A 8 6.79 3.39 -8.21
C ARG A 8 7.46 3.58 -6.85
N LEU A 9 7.80 4.82 -6.50
CA LEU A 9 8.38 5.14 -5.18
C LEU A 9 7.38 4.78 -4.06
N VAL A 10 6.11 5.15 -4.23
CA VAL A 10 5.04 4.86 -3.27
C VAL A 10 4.86 3.35 -3.12
N GLU A 11 4.75 2.62 -4.23
CA GLU A 11 4.58 1.17 -4.23
C GLU A 11 5.71 0.46 -3.48
N HIS A 12 6.96 0.83 -3.77
CA HIS A 12 8.13 0.25 -3.11
C HIS A 12 8.17 0.56 -1.61
N ALA A 13 7.90 1.81 -1.23
CA ALA A 13 7.92 2.25 0.16
C ALA A 13 6.83 1.55 0.99
N LEU A 14 5.60 1.47 0.47
CA LEU A 14 4.49 0.82 1.16
C LEU A 14 4.66 -0.70 1.21
N LEU A 15 5.20 -1.33 0.16
CA LEU A 15 5.50 -2.76 0.21
C LEU A 15 6.49 -3.08 1.33
N ALA A 16 7.57 -2.30 1.44
CA ALA A 16 8.56 -2.47 2.51
C ALA A 16 7.98 -2.21 3.91
N GLN A 17 7.02 -1.30 4.05
CA GLN A 17 6.32 -1.05 5.31
C GLN A 17 5.35 -2.19 5.68
N LEU A 18 4.57 -2.70 4.71
CA LEU A 18 3.63 -3.79 4.91
C LEU A 18 4.30 -5.10 5.28
N GLN A 19 5.49 -5.40 4.73
CA GLN A 19 6.24 -6.60 5.08
C GLN A 19 6.63 -6.67 6.57
N ARG A 20 6.63 -5.53 7.28
CA ARG A 20 6.88 -5.45 8.72
C ARG A 20 5.60 -5.56 9.57
N GLN A 21 4.42 -5.50 8.95
CA GLN A 21 3.15 -5.54 9.66
C GLN A 21 2.73 -6.99 9.98
N PRO A 22 2.19 -7.27 11.18
CA PRO A 22 1.66 -8.60 11.53
C PRO A 22 0.59 -9.10 10.57
N ALA A 23 -0.20 -8.17 10.00
CA ALA A 23 -1.25 -8.51 9.04
C ALA A 23 -0.72 -9.13 7.74
N ALA A 24 0.57 -8.99 7.43
CA ALA A 24 1.23 -9.60 6.29
C ALA A 24 2.05 -10.86 6.64
N ALA A 25 2.11 -11.28 7.92
CA ALA A 25 3.00 -12.35 8.37
C ALA A 25 2.76 -13.70 7.66
N ASP A 26 1.49 -14.06 7.43
CA ASP A 26 1.09 -15.31 6.76
C ASP A 26 0.65 -15.08 5.30
N ALA A 27 1.03 -13.93 4.72
CA ALA A 27 0.68 -13.62 3.35
C ALA A 27 1.51 -14.45 2.37
N SER A 28 0.85 -15.16 1.44
CA SER A 28 1.53 -15.83 0.33
C SER A 28 1.92 -14.85 -0.78
N ARG A 29 1.20 -13.73 -0.89
CA ARG A 29 1.48 -12.66 -1.84
C ARG A 29 0.92 -11.34 -1.33
N VAL A 30 1.69 -10.27 -1.52
CA VAL A 30 1.26 -8.89 -1.25
C VAL A 30 1.39 -8.10 -2.54
N GLU A 31 0.33 -7.42 -2.93
CA GLU A 31 0.30 -6.51 -4.07
C GLU A 31 0.01 -5.09 -3.55
N VAL A 32 0.79 -4.13 -4.03
CA VAL A 32 0.64 -2.70 -3.75
C VAL A 32 0.51 -2.01 -5.09
N ASN A 33 -0.61 -1.32 -5.31
CA ASN A 33 -0.87 -0.63 -6.56
C ASN A 33 -1.19 0.84 -6.29
N ALA A 34 -0.31 1.73 -6.73
CA ALA A 34 -0.56 3.17 -6.62
C ALA A 34 -1.48 3.63 -7.77
N GLY A 35 -2.52 4.39 -7.43
CA GLY A 35 -3.41 5.00 -8.41
C GLY A 35 -2.63 5.90 -9.36
N ALA A 36 -3.03 5.87 -10.64
CA ALA A 36 -2.41 6.70 -11.65
C ALA A 36 -2.54 8.19 -11.27
N LEU A 37 -1.40 8.87 -11.22
CA LEU A 37 -1.34 10.31 -11.03
C LEU A 37 -1.51 11.02 -12.37
N ASP A 38 -2.13 12.19 -12.35
CA ASP A 38 -2.26 13.04 -13.55
C ASP A 38 -0.86 13.33 -14.11
N SER A 39 -0.62 12.92 -15.35
CA SER A 39 0.67 13.08 -16.04
C SER A 39 1.15 14.52 -16.15
N ARG A 40 0.24 15.50 -15.98
CA ARG A 40 0.54 16.93 -16.00
C ARG A 40 1.08 17.44 -14.67
N LEU A 41 1.04 16.64 -13.61
CA LEU A 41 1.65 16.98 -12.33
C LEU A 41 3.16 17.08 -12.50
N ALA A 42 3.67 18.30 -12.41
CA ALA A 42 5.09 18.61 -12.40
C ALA A 42 5.55 18.84 -10.96
N PHE A 43 6.42 17.96 -10.46
CA PHE A 43 7.01 18.10 -9.13
C PHE A 43 8.36 18.81 -9.25
N THR A 44 8.57 19.84 -8.43
CA THR A 44 9.91 20.41 -8.27
C THR A 44 10.84 19.33 -7.72
N GLY A 45 12.05 19.24 -8.28
CA GLY A 45 13.05 18.27 -7.83
C GLY A 45 13.36 18.45 -6.34
N CYS A 46 13.56 17.34 -5.63
CA CYS A 46 13.92 17.37 -4.21
C CYS A 46 15.44 17.31 -4.04
N ALA A 47 15.96 18.18 -3.17
CA ALA A 47 17.35 18.11 -2.72
C ALA A 47 17.55 17.06 -1.61
N GLU A 48 16.46 16.68 -0.94
CA GLU A 48 16.42 15.70 0.13
C GLU A 48 15.63 14.45 -0.29
N PRO A 49 15.79 13.32 0.41
CA PRO A 49 14.96 12.13 0.17
C PRO A 49 13.46 12.44 0.32
N ILE A 50 12.68 11.99 -0.64
CA ILE A 50 11.22 12.08 -0.59
C ILE A 50 10.70 11.23 0.57
N ARG A 51 9.79 11.80 1.35
CA ARG A 51 9.11 11.11 2.44
C ARG A 51 7.79 10.55 1.97
N VAL A 52 7.61 9.24 2.14
CA VAL A 52 6.35 8.53 1.94
C VAL A 52 5.84 8.08 3.30
N ALA A 53 4.59 8.43 3.62
CA ALA A 53 3.94 8.03 4.85
C ALA A 53 2.51 7.58 4.55
N ALA A 54 2.12 6.43 5.08
CA ALA A 54 0.76 5.93 5.06
C ALA A 54 0.44 5.31 6.42
N ASP A 55 -0.80 5.47 6.86
CA ASP A 55 -1.33 4.73 8.01
C ASP A 55 -1.64 3.30 7.55
N LEU A 56 -0.89 2.34 8.11
CA LEU A 56 -1.01 0.91 7.85
C LEU A 56 -1.26 0.13 9.15
N ASP A 57 -1.65 0.80 10.23
CA ASP A 57 -1.88 0.15 11.54
C ASP A 57 -3.08 -0.79 11.49
N HIS A 58 -4.00 -0.53 10.55
CA HIS A 58 -5.07 -1.44 10.19
C HIS A 58 -4.98 -1.81 8.71
N LEU A 59 -5.10 -3.11 8.41
CA LEU A 59 -5.04 -3.60 7.04
C LEU A 59 -6.32 -3.20 6.28
N GLN A 60 -6.26 -2.05 5.61
CA GLN A 60 -7.33 -1.54 4.77
C GLN A 60 -7.01 -1.81 3.30
N ALA A 61 -8.02 -2.17 2.50
CA ALA A 61 -7.84 -2.43 1.07
C ALA A 61 -7.40 -1.18 0.29
N ARG A 62 -7.72 0.02 0.79
CA ARG A 62 -7.32 1.29 0.19
C ARG A 62 -6.79 2.23 1.25
N VAL A 63 -5.66 2.86 0.95
CA VAL A 63 -5.02 3.86 1.82
C VAL A 63 -4.58 5.07 1.00
N ASN A 64 -4.42 6.23 1.64
CA ASN A 64 -3.85 7.41 1.01
C ASN A 64 -2.42 7.61 1.49
N ALA A 65 -1.44 7.38 0.61
CA ALA A 65 -0.04 7.64 0.91
C ALA A 65 0.27 9.13 0.74
N ARG A 66 0.74 9.78 1.80
CA ARG A 66 1.28 11.13 1.74
C ARG A 66 2.71 11.07 1.20
N VAL A 67 2.93 11.69 0.04
CA VAL A 67 4.25 11.85 -0.56
C VAL A 67 4.66 13.31 -0.41
N SER A 68 5.84 13.56 0.14
CA SER A 68 6.26 14.93 0.42
C SER A 68 7.76 15.18 0.25
N CYS A 69 8.05 16.42 -0.10
CA CYS A 69 9.38 16.99 -0.24
C CYS A 69 9.50 18.20 0.68
N ALA A 70 10.65 18.37 1.34
CA ALA A 70 10.86 19.51 2.25
C ALA A 70 11.63 20.67 1.59
N ALA A 71 12.59 20.36 0.71
CA ALA A 71 13.48 21.35 0.09
C ALA A 71 13.83 20.95 -1.37
N PRO A 72 14.09 21.93 -2.26
CA PRO A 72 14.17 23.38 -2.02
C PRO A 72 12.80 24.06 -2.00
N SER A 73 11.79 23.48 -2.66
CA SER A 73 10.41 23.98 -2.64
C SER A 73 9.52 22.90 -2.05
N PRO A 74 8.98 23.08 -0.84
CA PRO A 74 8.19 22.06 -0.18
C PRO A 74 6.88 21.80 -0.94
N TRP A 75 6.54 20.53 -1.07
CA TRP A 75 5.28 20.10 -1.64
C TRP A 75 4.83 18.80 -0.99
N ALA A 76 3.52 18.54 -1.01
CA ALA A 76 2.95 17.28 -0.59
C ALA A 76 1.73 16.93 -1.43
N ILE A 77 1.58 15.65 -1.73
CA ILE A 77 0.40 15.11 -2.41
C ILE A 77 -0.08 13.86 -1.67
N TYR A 78 -1.35 13.51 -1.88
CA TYR A 78 -1.91 12.24 -1.45
C TYR A 78 -2.10 11.35 -2.67
N VAL A 79 -1.51 10.17 -2.63
CA VAL A 79 -1.60 9.17 -3.67
C VAL A 79 -2.50 8.04 -3.13
N PRO A 80 -3.65 7.76 -3.77
CA PRO A 80 -4.45 6.60 -3.39
C PRO A 80 -3.71 5.32 -3.75
N VAL A 81 -3.73 4.34 -2.86
CA VAL A 81 -3.04 3.06 -3.05
C VAL A 81 -4.00 1.93 -2.69
N GLU A 82 -4.10 0.95 -3.58
CA GLU A 82 -4.80 -0.30 -3.33
C GLU A 82 -3.83 -1.36 -2.81
N LEU A 83 -4.21 -2.00 -1.71
CA LEU A 83 -3.44 -3.03 -1.02
C LEU A 83 -4.19 -4.35 -1.13
N ARG A 84 -3.52 -5.40 -1.59
CA ARG A 84 -4.10 -6.74 -1.67
C ARG A 84 -3.17 -7.73 -1.00
N VAL A 85 -3.66 -8.35 0.07
CA VAL A 85 -2.93 -9.37 0.83
C VAL A 85 -3.62 -10.71 0.61
N PHE A 86 -2.92 -11.62 -0.04
CA PHE A 86 -3.39 -12.95 -0.35
C PHE A 86 -2.83 -13.93 0.67
N ARG A 87 -3.70 -14.78 1.20
CA ARG A 87 -3.34 -15.88 2.09
C ARG A 87 -4.30 -17.05 1.91
N PRO A 88 -3.85 -18.29 2.16
CA PRO A 88 -4.76 -19.42 2.30
C PRO A 88 -5.73 -19.16 3.45
N VAL A 89 -7.00 -19.44 3.23
CA VAL A 89 -8.02 -19.43 4.28
C VAL A 89 -8.80 -20.74 4.23
N PRO A 90 -9.14 -21.33 5.38
CA PRO A 90 -10.04 -22.48 5.40
C PRO A 90 -11.40 -22.11 4.81
N VAL A 91 -11.92 -22.98 3.94
CA VAL A 91 -13.26 -22.87 3.37
C VAL A 91 -13.99 -24.19 3.58
N ALA A 92 -15.32 -24.14 3.72
CA ALA A 92 -16.12 -25.34 3.82
C ALA A 92 -16.12 -26.08 2.46
N VAL A 93 -15.81 -27.37 2.50
CA VAL A 93 -15.81 -28.26 1.31
C VAL A 93 -17.10 -29.07 1.16
N ARG A 94 -18.01 -28.92 2.13
CA ARG A 94 -19.32 -29.58 2.22
C ARG A 94 -20.27 -28.72 3.04
N GLU A 95 -21.55 -29.07 3.04
CA GLU A 95 -22.54 -28.49 3.94
C GLU A 95 -22.21 -28.79 5.40
N LEU A 96 -22.50 -27.83 6.29
CA LEU A 96 -22.24 -27.91 7.72
C LEU A 96 -23.55 -27.77 8.49
N GLN A 97 -23.83 -28.72 9.38
CA GLN A 97 -24.99 -28.66 10.25
C GLN A 97 -24.70 -27.84 11.51
N ARG A 98 -25.74 -27.24 12.08
CA ARG A 98 -25.60 -26.49 13.35
C ARG A 98 -25.13 -27.45 14.46
N GLY A 99 -24.06 -27.09 15.15
CA GLY A 99 -23.49 -27.88 16.25
C GLY A 99 -22.56 -29.01 15.80
N GLU A 100 -22.29 -29.12 14.50
CA GLU A 100 -21.35 -30.08 13.97
C GLU A 100 -19.88 -29.67 14.25
N THR A 101 -19.07 -30.63 14.69
CA THR A 101 -17.63 -30.43 14.89
C THR A 101 -16.90 -30.47 13.55
N LEU A 102 -16.07 -29.45 13.29
CA LEU A 102 -15.15 -29.45 12.15
C LEU A 102 -13.99 -30.41 12.44
N THR A 103 -13.76 -31.36 11.55
CA THR A 103 -12.65 -32.33 11.59
C THR A 103 -11.82 -32.21 10.33
#